data_AF-A0A3C1V7S7-F1
#
_entry.id   AF-A0A3C1V7S7-F1
#
_cell.length_a   1.000
_cell.length_b   1.000
_cell.length_c   1.000
_cell.angle_alpha   90.00
_cell.angle_beta   90.00
_cell.angle_gamma   90.00
#
_symmetry.space_group_name_H-M   'P 1'
#
loop_
_entity.id
_entity.type
_entity.pdbx_description
1 polymer ?
#
loop_
_entity_poly.entity_id
_entity_poly.type
_entity_poly.pdbx_seq_one_letter_code
_entity_poly.pdbx_strand_id
1 'polypeptide(L)'
;MSSRLNESVVEHAALDWLNGLGYEVLSGLAIAPVEPAAERADYKQVFLFDRLQTKLEDLNPKIPQEGLQEALRKIRLISHPTLIENNRAFHRLLVEGVDVEFRNADGQIVHDKVWLIDFANPEANEFLAVNQFTVEEAHFNRRADVVVFINGIPLAVLELKNIADEQATIRKAFDQFQTYKAQIPSLFNSNALLVIS
;
A
#
# COMPACT_ATOMS: atom_id res chain seq x y z
N MET A 1 34.87 5.90 17.27
CA MET A 1 34.77 5.52 15.85
C MET A 1 33.52 6.20 15.30
N SER A 2 33.65 7.11 14.34
CA SER A 2 32.48 7.76 13.74
C SER A 2 31.71 6.70 12.96
N SER A 3 30.48 6.35 13.36
CA SER A 3 29.61 5.62 12.44
C SER A 3 29.42 6.53 11.23
N ARG A 4 29.83 6.08 10.05
CA ARG A 4 29.49 6.79 8.82
C ARG A 4 27.99 6.65 8.69
N LEU A 5 27.27 7.77 8.70
CA LEU A 5 25.87 7.83 8.28
C LEU A 5 25.82 7.19 6.89
N ASN A 6 25.18 6.04 6.80
CA ASN A 6 24.95 5.32 5.55
C ASN A 6 23.44 5.12 5.38
N GLU A 7 23.03 4.65 4.20
CA GLU A 7 21.62 4.43 3.85
C GLU A 7 20.87 3.60 4.88
N SER A 8 21.50 2.54 5.39
CA SER A 8 20.90 1.69 6.41
C SER A 8 20.62 2.45 7.72
N VAL A 9 21.47 3.39 8.13
CA VAL A 9 21.20 4.22 9.31
C VAL A 9 19.99 5.13 9.09
N VAL A 10 19.84 5.69 7.89
CA VAL A 10 18.69 6.54 7.53
C VAL A 10 17.40 5.71 7.49
N GLU A 11 17.47 4.51 6.91
CA GLU A 11 16.35 3.57 6.87
C GLU A 11 15.88 3.16 8.27
N HIS A 12 16.79 2.72 9.13
CA HIS A 12 16.43 2.37 10.51
C HIS A 12 15.84 3.56 11.27
N ALA A 13 16.40 4.76 11.12
CA ALA A 13 15.85 5.94 11.76
C ALA A 13 14.43 6.28 11.26
N ALA A 14 14.17 6.15 9.96
CA ALA A 14 12.84 6.37 9.39
C ALA A 14 11.82 5.34 9.92
N LEU A 15 12.22 4.08 10.01
CA LEU A 15 11.38 3.01 10.56
C LEU A 15 11.11 3.20 12.06
N ASP A 16 12.11 3.63 12.85
CA ASP A 16 11.95 3.95 14.27
C ASP A 16 10.97 5.11 14.47
N TRP A 17 11.04 6.15 13.63
CA TRP A 17 10.08 7.26 13.67
C TRP A 17 8.66 6.80 13.33
N LEU A 18 8.49 5.99 12.28
CA LEU A 18 7.20 5.42 11.92
C LEU A 18 6.65 4.55 13.06
N ASN A 19 7.49 3.71 13.68
CA ASN A 19 7.09 2.91 14.82
C ASN A 19 6.66 3.78 16.02
N GLY A 20 7.41 4.85 16.31
CA GLY A 20 7.07 5.82 17.34
C GLY A 20 5.75 6.58 17.08
N LEU A 21 5.30 6.65 15.82
CA LEU A 21 4.01 7.20 15.41
C LEU A 21 2.87 6.16 15.44
N GLY A 22 3.15 4.92 15.85
CA GLY A 22 2.15 3.85 15.96
C GLY A 22 2.05 2.93 14.74
N TYR A 23 2.97 3.02 13.79
CA TYR A 23 3.02 2.07 12.67
C TYR A 23 3.63 0.74 13.14
N GLU A 24 3.00 -0.37 12.76
CA GLU A 24 3.68 -1.66 12.72
C GLU A 24 4.82 -1.57 11.70
N VAL A 25 5.98 -2.16 12.02
CA VAL A 25 7.12 -2.21 11.09
C VAL A 25 7.44 -3.66 10.78
N LEU A 26 7.41 -4.02 9.50
CA LEU A 26 7.73 -5.36 9.02
C LEU A 26 8.83 -5.33 7.97
N SER A 27 9.57 -6.44 7.90
CA SER A 27 10.50 -6.66 6.79
C SER A 27 9.79 -7.29 5.59
N GLY A 28 9.94 -6.66 4.43
CA GLY A 28 9.44 -7.19 3.15
C GLY A 28 10.03 -8.56 2.81
N LEU A 29 11.20 -8.90 3.35
CA LEU A 29 11.79 -10.24 3.26
C LEU A 29 11.07 -11.24 4.18
N ALA A 30 10.63 -10.83 5.37
CA ALA A 30 9.96 -11.71 6.33
C ALA A 30 8.53 -12.05 5.89
N ILE A 31 7.84 -11.11 5.22
CA ILE A 31 6.50 -11.30 4.66
C ILE A 31 6.49 -11.67 3.17
N ALA A 32 7.65 -12.05 2.63
CA ALA A 32 7.80 -12.41 1.24
C ALA A 32 6.98 -13.67 0.90
N PRO A 33 6.53 -13.84 -0.37
CA PRO A 33 5.92 -15.08 -0.81
C PRO A 33 6.80 -16.29 -0.48
N VAL A 34 6.17 -17.41 -0.10
CA VAL A 34 6.81 -18.69 0.31
C VAL A 34 7.38 -18.69 1.73
N GLU A 35 7.51 -17.54 2.40
CA GLU A 35 7.90 -17.48 3.81
C GLU A 35 6.74 -17.89 4.74
N PRO A 36 7.02 -18.37 5.96
CA PRO A 36 5.98 -18.75 6.92
C PRO A 36 5.03 -17.60 7.30
N ALA A 37 5.51 -16.36 7.25
CA ALA A 37 4.74 -15.14 7.53
C ALA A 37 4.34 -14.40 6.23
N ALA A 38 4.29 -15.10 5.10
CA ALA A 38 3.90 -14.51 3.82
C ALA A 38 2.53 -13.83 3.90
N GLU A 39 2.47 -12.56 3.49
CA GLU A 39 1.21 -11.80 3.40
C GLU A 39 0.75 -11.59 1.96
N ARG A 40 1.47 -12.20 1.01
CA ARG A 40 1.21 -12.13 -0.43
C ARG A 40 1.43 -13.49 -1.06
N ALA A 41 0.55 -13.84 -2.00
CA ALA A 41 0.66 -15.09 -2.76
C ALA A 41 1.86 -15.08 -3.73
N ASP A 42 2.18 -13.92 -4.30
CA ASP A 42 3.33 -13.72 -5.18
C ASP A 42 3.81 -12.25 -5.14
N TYR A 43 4.95 -11.97 -5.78
CA TYR A 43 5.56 -10.64 -5.82
C TYR A 43 4.83 -9.64 -6.73
N LYS A 44 3.86 -10.09 -7.56
CA LYS A 44 3.05 -9.22 -8.42
C LYS A 44 1.92 -8.57 -7.65
N GLN A 45 1.48 -9.21 -6.56
CA GLN A 45 0.51 -8.63 -5.65
C GLN A 45 1.16 -7.45 -4.89
N VAL A 46 0.58 -6.25 -5.01
CA VAL A 46 1.07 -5.06 -4.30
C VAL A 46 0.24 -4.72 -3.06
N PHE A 47 -1.03 -5.13 -3.02
CA PHE A 47 -1.91 -4.98 -1.86
C PHE A 47 -1.73 -6.14 -0.88
N LEU A 48 -1.91 -5.88 0.41
CA LEU A 48 -2.01 -6.91 1.44
C LEU A 48 -3.49 -7.24 1.62
N PHE A 49 -4.04 -8.04 0.70
CA PHE A 49 -5.48 -8.23 0.60
C PHE A 49 -6.11 -8.90 1.82
N ASP A 50 -5.37 -9.74 2.54
CA ASP A 50 -5.89 -10.39 3.75
C ASP A 50 -6.08 -9.35 4.86
N ARG A 51 -5.10 -8.46 5.06
CA ARG A 51 -5.23 -7.30 5.97
C ARG A 51 -6.37 -6.37 5.55
N LEU A 52 -6.46 -6.06 4.25
CA LEU A 52 -7.55 -5.26 3.72
C LEU A 52 -8.90 -5.91 4.00
N GLN A 53 -9.06 -7.21 3.73
CA GLN A 53 -10.31 -7.92 3.99
C GLN A 53 -10.71 -7.83 5.47
N THR A 54 -9.79 -8.15 6.39
CA THR A 54 -10.05 -8.05 7.84
C THR A 54 -10.50 -6.64 8.23
N LYS A 55 -9.83 -5.61 7.70
CA LYS A 55 -10.20 -4.22 7.98
C LYS A 55 -11.53 -3.79 7.36
N LEU A 56 -11.89 -4.29 6.19
CA LEU A 56 -13.21 -4.02 5.62
C LEU A 56 -14.33 -4.62 6.49
N GLU A 57 -14.11 -5.80 7.08
CA GLU A 57 -15.04 -6.43 8.02
C GLU A 57 -15.22 -5.58 9.29
N ASP A 58 -14.13 -5.08 9.86
CA ASP A 58 -14.15 -4.20 11.05
C ASP A 58 -14.83 -2.85 10.80
N LEU A 59 -14.48 -2.20 9.69
CA LEU A 59 -14.95 -0.84 9.36
C LEU A 59 -16.40 -0.82 8.88
N ASN A 60 -16.91 -1.93 8.35
CA ASN A 60 -18.22 -1.99 7.70
C ASN A 60 -19.12 -3.09 8.31
N PRO A 61 -19.38 -3.08 9.63
CA PRO A 61 -20.06 -4.18 10.33
C PRO A 61 -21.52 -4.42 9.90
N LYS A 62 -22.10 -3.49 9.14
CA LYS A 62 -23.47 -3.59 8.59
C LYS A 62 -23.52 -4.20 7.20
N ILE A 63 -22.37 -4.31 6.53
CA ILE A 63 -22.28 -4.85 5.17
C ILE A 63 -22.02 -6.36 5.28
N PRO A 64 -22.87 -7.22 4.68
CA PRO A 64 -22.63 -8.65 4.69
C PRO A 64 -21.40 -9.01 3.86
N GLN A 65 -20.86 -10.21 4.09
CA GLN A 65 -19.67 -10.71 3.41
C GLN A 65 -19.76 -10.61 1.87
N GLU A 66 -20.93 -10.84 1.29
CA GLU A 66 -21.15 -10.67 -0.16
C GLU A 66 -20.80 -9.26 -0.66
N GLY A 67 -21.23 -8.21 0.06
CA GLY A 67 -20.91 -6.83 -0.28
C GLY A 67 -19.42 -6.52 -0.12
N LEU A 68 -18.78 -7.03 0.94
CA LEU A 68 -17.33 -6.86 1.15
C LEU A 68 -16.52 -7.55 0.03
N GLN A 69 -16.94 -8.74 -0.39
CA GLN A 69 -16.30 -9.46 -1.50
C GLN A 69 -16.54 -8.75 -2.84
N GLU A 70 -17.71 -8.14 -3.04
CA GLU A 70 -17.95 -7.29 -4.21
C GLU A 70 -17.00 -6.08 -4.22
N ALA A 71 -16.80 -5.42 -3.08
CA ALA A 71 -15.87 -4.30 -2.97
C ALA A 71 -14.42 -4.72 -3.27
N LEU A 72 -13.95 -5.83 -2.68
CA LEU A 72 -12.63 -6.39 -2.98
C LEU A 72 -12.47 -6.75 -4.46
N ARG A 73 -13.52 -7.30 -5.08
CA ARG A 73 -13.54 -7.59 -6.51
C ARG A 73 -13.42 -6.32 -7.35
N LYS A 74 -14.14 -5.25 -7.00
CA LYS A 74 -14.05 -3.95 -7.69
C LYS A 74 -12.64 -3.37 -7.59
N ILE A 75 -12.01 -3.44 -6.43
CA ILE A 75 -10.62 -2.99 -6.21
C ILE A 75 -9.63 -3.78 -7.08
N ARG A 76 -9.77 -5.12 -7.11
CA ARG A 76 -8.88 -6.00 -7.92
C ARG A 76 -9.02 -5.79 -9.42
N LEU A 77 -10.17 -5.32 -9.90
CA LEU A 77 -10.49 -5.18 -11.31
C LEU A 77 -10.26 -3.78 -11.88
N ILE A 78 -9.77 -2.82 -11.08
CA ILE A 78 -9.40 -1.50 -11.59
C ILE A 78 -8.34 -1.69 -12.67
N SER A 79 -8.71 -1.34 -13.90
CA SER A 79 -7.84 -1.49 -15.06
C SER A 79 -8.21 -0.44 -16.11
N HIS A 80 -7.39 0.59 -16.20
CA HIS A 80 -7.43 1.65 -17.19
C HIS A 80 -6.11 1.70 -17.99
N PRO A 81 -6.13 2.30 -19.19
CA PRO A 81 -4.96 2.33 -20.07
C PRO A 81 -3.73 3.02 -19.47
N THR A 82 -3.92 3.99 -18.58
CA THR A 82 -2.81 4.77 -18.00
C THR A 82 -2.76 4.65 -16.47
N LEU A 83 -1.54 4.75 -15.93
CA LEU A 83 -1.31 4.77 -14.48
C LEU A 83 -2.13 5.87 -13.78
N ILE A 84 -2.20 7.07 -14.36
CA ILE A 84 -2.91 8.19 -13.73
C ILE A 84 -4.43 7.97 -13.67
N GLU A 85 -5.00 7.27 -14.66
CA GLU A 85 -6.41 6.89 -14.64
C GLU A 85 -6.69 5.80 -13.60
N ASN A 86 -5.82 4.78 -13.50
CA ASN A 86 -5.91 3.78 -12.44
C ASN A 86 -5.83 4.43 -11.05
N ASN A 87 -4.86 5.33 -10.86
CA ASN A 87 -4.70 6.08 -9.62
C ASN A 87 -5.92 6.93 -9.28
N ARG A 88 -6.45 7.67 -10.26
CA ARG A 88 -7.67 8.46 -10.07
C ARG A 88 -8.89 7.60 -9.75
N ALA A 89 -9.04 6.46 -10.43
CA ALA A 89 -10.13 5.53 -10.19
C ALA A 89 -10.07 4.96 -8.77
N PHE A 90 -8.90 4.51 -8.33
CA PHE A 90 -8.70 4.02 -6.97
C PHE A 90 -8.91 5.14 -5.93
N HIS A 91 -8.36 6.32 -6.16
CA HIS A 91 -8.52 7.47 -5.25
C HIS A 91 -10.00 7.82 -5.03
N ARG A 92 -10.85 7.70 -6.07
CA ARG A 92 -12.31 7.87 -5.90
C ARG A 92 -12.90 6.82 -4.97
N LEU A 93 -12.55 5.55 -5.13
CA LEU A 93 -12.99 4.50 -4.21
C LEU A 93 -12.53 4.76 -2.77
N LEU A 94 -11.32 5.29 -2.62
CA LEU A 94 -10.73 5.61 -1.32
C LEU A 94 -11.51 6.72 -0.60
N VAL A 95 -11.90 7.79 -1.30
CA VAL A 95 -12.52 8.99 -0.69
C VAL A 95 -14.04 9.00 -0.75
N GLU A 96 -14.65 8.28 -1.69
CA GLU A 96 -16.11 8.23 -1.90
C GLU A 96 -16.73 6.90 -1.47
N GLY A 97 -15.91 5.94 -1.03
CA GLY A 97 -16.31 4.58 -0.74
C GLY A 97 -16.55 3.74 -2.00
N VAL A 98 -16.59 2.42 -1.83
CA VAL A 98 -16.91 1.48 -2.90
C VAL A 98 -18.41 1.19 -2.85
N ASP A 99 -19.15 1.60 -3.89
CA ASP A 99 -20.56 1.23 -4.01
C ASP A 99 -20.70 -0.29 -4.12
N VAL A 100 -21.65 -0.89 -3.42
CA VAL A 100 -21.94 -2.33 -3.42
C VAL A 100 -23.44 -2.59 -3.40
N GLU A 101 -23.83 -3.75 -3.88
CA GLU A 101 -25.21 -4.21 -3.90
C GLU A 101 -25.30 -5.60 -3.26
N PHE A 102 -26.16 -5.74 -2.25
CA PHE A 102 -26.33 -7.02 -1.57
C PHE A 102 -27.77 -7.21 -1.10
N ARG A 103 -28.12 -8.44 -0.73
CA ARG A 103 -29.44 -8.74 -0.16
C ARG A 103 -29.43 -8.57 1.36
N ASN A 104 -30.38 -7.83 1.89
CA ASN A 104 -30.60 -7.72 3.33
C ASN A 104 -31.34 -8.96 3.89
N ALA A 105 -31.55 -8.99 5.20
CA ALA A 105 -32.25 -10.09 5.89
C ALA A 105 -33.69 -10.33 5.37
N ASP A 106 -34.34 -9.31 4.81
CA ASP A 106 -35.68 -9.38 4.23
C ASP A 106 -35.67 -9.81 2.75
N GLY A 107 -34.50 -10.11 2.19
CA GLY A 107 -34.31 -10.53 0.79
C GLY A 107 -34.37 -9.39 -0.22
N GLN A 108 -34.38 -8.13 0.21
CA GLN A 108 -34.39 -6.94 -0.64
C GLN A 108 -32.97 -6.58 -1.09
N ILE A 109 -32.83 -6.09 -2.32
CA ILE A 109 -31.57 -5.53 -2.82
C ILE A 109 -31.38 -4.15 -2.19
N VAL A 110 -30.23 -3.96 -1.54
CA VAL A 110 -29.80 -2.70 -0.93
C VAL A 110 -28.53 -2.22 -1.62
N HIS A 111 -28.47 -0.92 -1.89
CA HIS A 111 -27.26 -0.24 -2.35
C HIS A 111 -26.64 0.48 -1.15
N ASP A 112 -25.37 0.20 -0.86
CA ASP A 112 -24.63 0.86 0.23
C ASP A 112 -23.15 1.04 -0.18
N LYS A 113 -22.35 1.60 0.72
CA LYS A 113 -20.93 1.85 0.53
C LYS A 113 -20.08 1.02 1.49
N VAL A 114 -18.98 0.49 0.95
CA VAL A 114 -17.88 -0.06 1.73
C VAL A 114 -16.78 0.98 1.83
N TRP A 115 -16.44 1.37 3.05
CA TRP A 115 -15.36 2.32 3.35
C TRP A 115 -14.03 1.58 3.52
N LEU A 116 -13.00 2.08 2.83
CA LEU A 116 -11.66 1.49 2.84
C LEU A 116 -10.77 2.05 3.96
N ILE A 117 -11.04 3.28 4.38
CA ILE A 117 -10.34 4.01 5.44
C ILE A 117 -11.39 4.73 6.28
N ASP A 118 -11.24 4.67 7.59
CA ASP A 118 -11.98 5.53 8.50
C ASP A 118 -11.23 6.85 8.70
N PHE A 119 -11.63 7.89 7.97
CA PHE A 119 -11.05 9.22 8.10
C PHE A 119 -11.58 9.98 9.33
N ALA A 120 -12.71 9.58 9.89
CA ALA A 120 -13.31 10.23 11.06
C ALA A 120 -12.67 9.73 12.35
N ASN A 121 -12.29 8.46 12.38
CA ASN A 121 -11.55 7.80 13.45
C ASN A 121 -10.28 7.15 12.85
N PRO A 122 -9.16 7.89 12.78
CA PRO A 122 -7.92 7.37 12.23
C PRO A 122 -7.40 6.14 12.97
N GLU A 123 -7.59 6.05 14.30
CA GLU A 123 -7.12 4.93 15.12
C GLU A 123 -7.85 3.60 14.86
N ALA A 124 -8.98 3.62 14.16
CA ALA A 124 -9.64 2.40 13.68
C ALA A 124 -8.88 1.74 12.50
N ASN A 125 -7.99 2.47 11.84
CA ASN A 125 -7.19 1.95 10.74
C ASN A 125 -5.93 1.23 11.26
N GLU A 126 -5.44 0.30 10.46
CA GLU A 126 -4.12 -0.30 10.63
C GLU A 126 -3.10 0.49 9.83
N PHE A 127 -1.99 0.84 10.49
CA PHE A 127 -0.87 1.55 9.90
C PHE A 127 0.35 0.63 9.90
N LEU A 128 0.90 0.36 8.71
CA LEU A 128 2.01 -0.55 8.53
C LEU A 128 3.08 0.07 7.64
N ALA A 129 4.34 -0.04 8.03
CA ALA A 129 5.48 0.29 7.20
C ALA A 129 6.26 -0.98 6.90
N VAL A 130 6.47 -1.27 5.61
CA VAL A 130 7.22 -2.44 5.17
C VAL A 130 8.51 -1.98 4.50
N ASN A 131 9.65 -2.38 5.05
CA ASN A 131 10.94 -2.05 4.46
C ASN A 131 11.39 -3.10 3.43
N GLN A 132 12.19 -2.69 2.45
CA GLN A 132 12.73 -3.55 1.40
C GLN A 132 11.62 -4.33 0.64
N PHE A 133 10.54 -3.63 0.28
CA PHE A 133 9.36 -4.24 -0.34
C PHE A 133 9.58 -4.51 -1.84
N THR A 134 9.71 -5.79 -2.19
CA THR A 134 9.93 -6.23 -3.58
C THR A 134 8.61 -6.40 -4.33
N VAL A 135 8.56 -5.88 -5.55
CA VAL A 135 7.46 -6.00 -6.52
C VAL A 135 8.00 -6.51 -7.85
N GLU A 136 7.28 -7.45 -8.45
CA GLU A 136 7.56 -7.98 -9.78
C GLU A 136 6.42 -7.66 -10.74
N GLU A 137 6.75 -7.09 -11.90
CA GLU A 137 5.77 -6.83 -12.94
C GLU A 137 6.40 -7.05 -14.33
N ALA A 138 5.71 -7.84 -15.17
CA ALA A 138 6.26 -8.37 -16.41
C ALA A 138 7.62 -9.09 -16.20
N HIS A 139 8.73 -8.46 -16.59
CA HIS A 139 10.10 -8.98 -16.42
C HIS A 139 10.94 -8.07 -15.51
N PHE A 140 10.33 -7.06 -14.89
CA PHE A 140 10.99 -6.16 -13.98
C PHE A 140 10.81 -6.64 -12.54
N ASN A 141 11.90 -6.54 -11.76
CA ASN A 141 11.91 -6.74 -10.32
C ASN A 141 12.48 -5.46 -9.70
N ARG A 142 11.70 -4.83 -8.82
CA ARG A 142 12.06 -3.57 -8.14
C ARG A 142 11.76 -3.69 -6.65
N ARG A 143 12.61 -3.06 -5.85
CA ARG A 143 12.53 -3.10 -4.40
C ARG A 143 12.54 -1.67 -3.88
N ALA A 144 11.42 -1.25 -3.31
CA ALA A 144 11.30 0.04 -2.66
C ALA A 144 11.87 -0.02 -1.24
N ASP A 145 12.46 1.07 -0.78
CA ASP A 145 13.10 1.11 0.55
C ASP A 145 12.04 0.99 1.65
N VAL A 146 10.97 1.79 1.61
CA VAL A 146 9.83 1.65 2.51
C VAL A 146 8.52 1.89 1.76
N VAL A 147 7.55 0.99 1.94
CA VAL A 147 6.17 1.17 1.49
C VAL A 147 5.27 1.27 2.71
N VAL A 148 4.45 2.32 2.75
CA VAL A 148 3.49 2.56 3.82
C VAL A 148 2.12 2.09 3.37
N PHE A 149 1.53 1.24 4.20
CA PHE A 149 0.20 0.67 4.04
C PHE A 149 -0.76 1.27 5.07
N ILE A 150 -2.00 1.49 4.63
CA ILE A 150 -3.14 1.69 5.52
C ILE A 150 -4.18 0.62 5.19
N ASN A 151 -4.58 -0.19 6.18
CA ASN A 151 -5.49 -1.32 5.99
C ASN A 151 -5.07 -2.24 4.83
N GLY A 152 -3.77 -2.49 4.66
CA GLY A 152 -3.22 -3.28 3.55
C GLY A 152 -3.20 -2.62 2.16
N ILE A 153 -3.54 -1.32 2.05
CA ILE A 153 -3.48 -0.54 0.80
C ILE A 153 -2.13 0.21 0.74
N PRO A 154 -1.29 0.04 -0.30
CA PRO A 154 -0.04 0.78 -0.42
C PRO A 154 -0.32 2.24 -0.82
N LEU A 155 -0.08 3.18 0.10
CA LEU A 155 -0.40 4.60 -0.09
C LEU A 155 0.82 5.51 -0.18
N ALA A 156 1.94 5.14 0.41
CA ALA A 156 3.18 5.91 0.26
C ALA A 156 4.38 5.02 -0.09
N VAL A 157 5.28 5.57 -0.88
CA VAL A 157 6.58 4.96 -1.19
C VAL A 157 7.67 5.96 -0.82
N LEU A 158 8.59 5.54 0.04
CA LEU A 158 9.74 6.32 0.47
C LEU A 158 10.98 5.70 -0.16
N GLU A 159 11.81 6.56 -0.76
CA GLU A 159 13.15 6.23 -1.22
C GLU A 159 14.14 7.02 -0.39
N LEU A 160 15.02 6.31 0.31
CA LEU A 160 15.94 6.88 1.29
C LEU A 160 17.35 6.81 0.71
N LYS A 161 18.04 7.95 0.64
CA LYS A 161 19.39 8.02 0.08
C LYS A 161 20.44 8.19 1.14
N ASN A 162 21.62 7.66 0.81
CA ASN A 162 22.80 7.83 1.61
C ASN A 162 23.23 9.31 1.61
N ILE A 163 23.17 9.96 2.77
CA ILE A 163 23.60 11.34 2.99
C ILE A 163 25.10 11.54 2.66
N ALA A 164 25.91 10.47 2.72
CA ALA A 164 27.34 10.51 2.44
C ALA A 164 27.70 10.39 0.94
N ASP A 165 26.73 10.15 0.05
CA ASP A 165 26.96 10.13 -1.40
C ASP A 165 26.69 11.53 -1.98
N GLU A 166 27.75 12.30 -2.23
CA GLU A 166 27.68 13.63 -2.85
C GLU A 166 27.02 13.60 -4.25
N GLN A 167 26.93 12.43 -4.89
CA GLN A 167 26.23 12.27 -6.16
C GLN A 167 24.78 11.79 -6.03
N ALA A 168 24.31 11.41 -4.83
CA ALA A 168 22.91 11.04 -4.59
C ALA A 168 22.05 12.31 -4.54
N THR A 169 21.73 12.83 -5.72
CA THR A 169 20.87 14.02 -5.83
C THR A 169 19.40 13.64 -5.74
N ILE A 170 18.57 14.56 -5.24
CA ILE A 170 17.10 14.47 -5.29
C ILE A 170 16.63 14.13 -6.72
N ARG A 171 17.35 14.61 -7.74
CA ARG A 171 17.07 14.29 -9.14
C ARG A 171 17.18 12.80 -9.45
N LYS A 172 18.23 12.11 -8.98
CA LYS A 172 18.38 10.66 -9.18
C LYS A 172 17.25 9.86 -8.53
N ALA A 173 16.84 10.24 -7.33
CA ALA A 173 15.72 9.61 -6.65
C ALA A 173 14.38 9.88 -7.37
N PHE A 174 14.20 11.10 -7.91
CA PHE A 174 13.06 11.40 -8.77
C PHE A 174 13.04 10.53 -10.03
N ASP A 175 14.18 10.36 -10.70
CA ASP A 175 14.32 9.52 -11.89
C ASP A 175 14.11 8.03 -11.55
N GLN A 176 14.47 7.59 -10.34
CA GLN A 176 14.16 6.26 -9.82
C GLN A 176 12.64 6.05 -9.70
N PHE A 177 11.90 7.03 -9.16
CA PHE A 177 10.43 6.95 -9.17
C PHE A 177 9.83 6.93 -10.58
N GLN A 178 10.41 7.66 -11.54
CA GLN A 178 9.97 7.55 -12.94
C GLN A 178 10.21 6.13 -13.48
N THR A 179 11.35 5.53 -13.13
CA THR A 179 11.65 4.14 -13.49
C THR A 179 10.65 3.17 -12.88
N TYR A 180 10.31 3.33 -11.61
CA TYR A 180 9.36 2.46 -10.93
C TYR A 180 7.96 2.59 -11.52
N LYS A 181 7.49 3.82 -11.76
CA LYS A 181 6.21 4.06 -12.44
C LYS A 181 6.13 3.44 -13.83
N ALA A 182 7.26 3.37 -14.55
CA ALA A 182 7.31 2.75 -15.87
C ALA A 182 7.39 1.21 -15.82
N GLN A 183 7.98 0.65 -14.77
CA GLN A 183 8.34 -0.79 -14.72
C GLN A 183 7.47 -1.63 -13.79
N ILE A 184 6.97 -1.04 -12.71
CA ILE A 184 6.05 -1.64 -11.74
C ILE A 184 4.88 -0.67 -11.44
N PRO A 185 4.14 -0.20 -12.47
CA PRO A 185 3.06 0.78 -12.29
C PRO A 185 1.99 0.33 -11.30
N SER A 186 1.76 -0.98 -11.14
CA SER A 186 0.77 -1.53 -10.19
C SER A 186 0.93 -1.00 -8.77
N LEU A 187 2.17 -0.80 -8.28
CA LEU A 187 2.46 -0.25 -6.95
C LEU A 187 1.95 1.19 -6.78
N PHE A 188 1.77 1.92 -7.89
CA PHE A 188 1.36 3.32 -7.89
C PHE A 188 -0.14 3.51 -8.19
N ASN A 189 -0.90 2.42 -8.40
CA ASN A 189 -2.34 2.48 -8.63
C ASN A 189 -3.13 3.02 -7.44
N SER A 190 -2.64 2.89 -6.21
CA SER A 190 -3.25 3.49 -5.01
C SER A 190 -2.39 4.58 -4.36
N ASN A 191 -1.18 4.79 -4.86
CA ASN A 191 -0.21 5.67 -4.24
C ASN A 191 -0.72 7.12 -4.16
N ALA A 192 -0.66 7.69 -2.96
CA ALA A 192 -1.02 9.07 -2.67
C ALA A 192 0.21 9.96 -2.44
N LEU A 193 1.34 9.37 -2.00
CA LEU A 193 2.53 10.12 -1.61
C LEU A 193 3.84 9.43 -2.06
N LEU A 194 4.75 10.24 -2.61
CA LEU A 194 6.13 9.83 -2.88
C LEU A 194 7.07 10.71 -2.06
N VAL A 195 7.98 10.08 -1.33
CA VAL A 195 8.93 10.77 -0.45
C VAL A 195 10.34 10.42 -0.89
N ILE A 196 11.17 11.44 -1.02
CA ILE A 196 12.61 11.33 -1.25
C ILE A 196 13.27 11.97 -0.04
N SER A 197 14.20 11.26 0.59
CA SER A 197 15.05 11.82 1.65
C SER A 197 16.49 11.40 1.50
#